data_AF-A0A2P6QW83-F1
#
_entry.id   AF-A0A2P6QW83-F1
#
_cell.length_a   1.000
_cell.length_b   1.000
_cell.length_c   1.000
_cell.angle_alpha   90.00
_cell.angle_beta   90.00
_cell.angle_gamma   90.00
#
_symmetry.space_group_name_H-M   'P 1'
#
loop_
_entity.id
_entity.type
_entity.pdbx_description
1 polymer ?
#
loop_
_entity_poly.entity_id
_entity_poly.type
_entity_poly.pdbx_seq_one_letter_code
_entity_poly.pdbx_strand_id
1 'polypeptide(L)'
;MEDPVPSSSAPPPDLTTIHRRVLELEEILERCRRDDDSESPTADSQDLLNDCAVFLRSRVEKIVSDCSDVGLLGDQDFEAYMERFEQELSSVEAESAKVSDEVEGLVRTHEEDFNRLNVDIGQLKCSLDFVGSQDLEKAKLGADADCPSYGKDNEDKFKLLELEYQIDKNHIILKSLQDLECKLKWLDATEQFEDAFSGLMVISFEENCIRLSLRTYIPKSKGLSQQIIEDTTSVNHELLIELMEGTMDLRNVEIFPNDVCVRDILGAAKSLSKSSLQWFVTKVQDKIVKHHGASSWKECK
;
A
#
# COMPACT_ATOMS: atom_id res chain seq x y z
N MET A 1 -20.40 -38.91 -32.42
CA MET A 1 -20.42 -39.84 -31.28
C MET A 1 -19.16 -39.58 -30.49
N GLU A 2 -19.37 -39.21 -29.25
CA GLU A 2 -18.39 -38.75 -28.26
C GLU A 2 -17.33 -39.81 -27.94
N ASP A 3 -16.18 -39.36 -27.43
CA ASP A 3 -15.81 -39.66 -26.05
C ASP A 3 -14.97 -38.48 -25.48
N PRO A 4 -15.35 -37.90 -24.33
CA PRO A 4 -14.59 -36.85 -23.68
C PRO A 4 -13.52 -37.44 -22.75
N VAL A 5 -12.34 -36.81 -22.74
CA VAL A 5 -11.25 -37.09 -21.80
C VAL A 5 -11.69 -36.64 -20.38
N PRO A 6 -11.57 -37.49 -19.34
CA PRO A 6 -11.93 -37.08 -17.99
C PRO A 6 -10.81 -36.20 -17.41
N SER A 7 -11.06 -34.90 -17.33
CA SER A 7 -10.30 -33.98 -16.46
C SER A 7 -10.62 -34.31 -15.00
N SER A 8 -9.76 -35.10 -14.36
CA SER A 8 -9.84 -35.36 -12.92
C SER A 8 -9.24 -34.19 -12.13
N SER A 9 -10.03 -33.13 -11.93
CA SER A 9 -9.81 -32.12 -10.90
C SER A 9 -10.61 -32.49 -9.65
N ALA A 10 -10.08 -33.41 -8.84
CA ALA A 10 -10.65 -33.68 -7.51
C ALA A 10 -9.94 -32.78 -6.48
N PRO A 11 -10.67 -32.11 -5.57
CA PRO A 11 -10.08 -31.37 -4.47
C PRO A 11 -9.25 -32.32 -3.57
N PRO A 12 -8.19 -31.83 -2.92
CA PRO A 12 -7.38 -32.65 -2.03
C PRO A 12 -8.28 -33.26 -0.94
N PRO A 13 -8.19 -34.57 -0.69
CA PRO A 13 -9.10 -35.24 0.24
C PRO A 13 -8.88 -34.70 1.66
N ASP A 14 -9.98 -34.32 2.31
CA ASP A 14 -10.00 -33.90 3.72
C ASP A 14 -9.39 -34.97 4.65
N LEU A 15 -8.83 -34.54 5.78
CA LEU A 15 -8.12 -35.39 6.76
C LEU A 15 -9.00 -36.57 7.23
N THR A 16 -10.30 -36.33 7.39
CA THR A 16 -11.29 -37.36 7.75
C THR A 16 -11.43 -38.44 6.67
N THR A 17 -11.29 -38.05 5.40
CA THR A 17 -11.33 -38.96 4.25
C THR A 17 -10.04 -39.75 4.11
N ILE A 18 -8.89 -39.15 4.44
CA ILE A 18 -7.60 -39.86 4.49
C ILE A 18 -7.61 -40.91 5.61
N HIS A 19 -8.03 -40.55 6.83
CA HIS A 19 -8.13 -41.48 7.95
C HIS A 19 -9.05 -42.67 7.65
N ARG A 20 -10.23 -42.40 7.06
CA ARG A 20 -11.15 -43.45 6.64
C ARG A 20 -10.52 -44.41 5.62
N ARG A 21 -9.79 -43.90 4.63
CA ARG A 21 -9.11 -44.74 3.62
C ARG A 21 -7.98 -45.57 4.22
N VAL A 22 -7.26 -45.04 5.21
CA VAL A 22 -6.24 -45.80 5.96
C VAL A 22 -6.88 -46.95 6.74
N LEU A 23 -8.00 -46.71 7.42
CA LEU A 23 -8.74 -47.76 8.14
C LEU A 23 -9.32 -48.82 7.19
N GLU A 24 -9.85 -48.41 6.04
CA GLU A 24 -10.33 -49.35 4.99
C GLU A 24 -9.18 -50.23 4.46
N LEU A 25 -7.98 -49.67 4.27
CA LEU A 25 -6.79 -50.41 3.86
C LEU A 25 -6.28 -51.38 4.93
N GLU A 26 -6.31 -50.96 6.20
CA GLU A 26 -5.97 -51.82 7.34
C GLU A 26 -6.95 -53.00 7.47
N GLU A 27 -8.24 -52.75 7.24
CA GLU A 27 -9.26 -53.80 7.23
C GLU A 27 -9.07 -54.79 6.06
N ILE A 28 -8.72 -54.29 4.86
CA ILE A 28 -8.41 -55.15 3.71
C ILE A 28 -7.17 -56.02 4.00
N LEU A 29 -6.12 -55.45 4.59
CA LEU A 29 -4.92 -56.20 5.00
C LEU A 29 -5.25 -57.29 6.03
N GLU A 30 -6.14 -57.02 6.98
CA GLU A 30 -6.54 -57.98 8.02
C GLU A 30 -7.50 -59.06 7.48
N ARG A 31 -8.22 -58.80 6.37
CA ARG A 31 -8.97 -59.83 5.64
C ARG A 31 -8.02 -60.72 4.83
N CYS A 32 -7.05 -60.15 4.13
CA CYS A 32 -6.02 -60.91 3.40
C CYS A 32 -5.18 -61.82 4.30
N ARG A 33 -5.04 -61.48 5.60
CA ARG A 33 -4.31 -62.30 6.57
C ARG A 33 -5.16 -63.46 7.16
N ARG A 34 -6.48 -63.43 7.03
CA ARG A 34 -7.42 -64.42 7.62
C ARG A 34 -7.91 -65.47 6.63
N ASP A 35 -7.91 -65.19 5.33
CA ASP A 35 -8.27 -66.16 4.30
C ASP A 35 -7.07 -67.06 3.99
N ASP A 36 -6.89 -68.12 4.78
CA ASP A 36 -5.82 -69.12 4.65
C ASP A 36 -6.19 -70.26 3.67
N ASP A 37 -7.00 -69.96 2.63
CA ASP A 37 -7.56 -70.99 1.73
C ASP A 37 -7.65 -70.57 0.24
N SER A 38 -6.71 -69.74 -0.25
CA SER A 38 -6.40 -69.66 -1.68
C SER A 38 -5.05 -68.98 -1.93
N GLU A 39 -4.12 -69.71 -2.55
CA GLU A 39 -2.78 -69.32 -3.04
C GLU A 39 -1.97 -68.40 -2.11
N SER A 40 -0.94 -68.97 -1.48
CA SER A 40 0.09 -68.21 -0.77
C SER A 40 0.54 -67.00 -1.59
N PRO A 41 0.57 -65.78 -1.03
CA PRO A 41 1.03 -64.60 -1.75
C PRO A 41 2.42 -64.90 -2.34
N THR A 42 2.55 -64.79 -3.65
CA THR A 42 3.84 -64.96 -4.33
C THR A 42 4.83 -63.95 -3.74
N ALA A 43 6.10 -64.32 -3.59
CA ALA A 43 7.14 -63.49 -2.96
C ALA A 43 7.09 -62.02 -3.42
N ASP A 44 6.86 -61.78 -4.73
CA ASP A 44 6.72 -60.46 -5.35
C ASP A 44 5.60 -59.58 -4.73
N SER A 45 4.49 -60.18 -4.29
CA SER A 45 3.37 -59.45 -3.65
C SER A 45 3.68 -59.03 -2.21
N GLN A 46 4.51 -59.81 -1.53
CA GLN A 46 4.94 -59.52 -0.17
C GLN A 46 6.05 -58.46 -0.15
N ASP A 47 6.91 -58.47 -1.16
CA ASP A 47 7.91 -57.42 -1.40
C ASP A 47 7.24 -56.08 -1.74
N LEU A 48 6.22 -56.07 -2.60
CA LEU A 48 5.44 -54.85 -2.90
C LEU A 48 4.72 -54.28 -1.66
N LEU A 49 4.20 -55.14 -0.77
CA LEU A 49 3.59 -54.70 0.49
C LEU A 49 4.62 -54.09 1.45
N ASN A 50 5.81 -54.69 1.53
CA ASN A 50 6.90 -54.14 2.32
C ASN A 50 7.38 -52.80 1.77
N ASP A 51 7.52 -52.66 0.45
CA ASP A 51 7.90 -51.41 -0.20
C ASP A 51 6.85 -50.31 0.05
N CYS A 52 5.55 -50.65 -0.02
CA CYS A 52 4.47 -49.73 0.33
C CYS A 52 4.52 -49.31 1.81
N ALA A 53 4.79 -50.24 2.73
CA ALA A 53 4.89 -49.93 4.16
C ALA A 53 6.09 -49.02 4.46
N VAL A 54 7.23 -49.25 3.81
CA VAL A 54 8.43 -48.41 3.91
C VAL A 54 8.18 -47.02 3.33
N PHE A 55 7.53 -46.94 2.17
CA PHE A 55 7.17 -45.66 1.55
C PHE A 55 6.21 -44.84 2.42
N LEU A 56 5.17 -45.48 2.97
CA LEU A 56 4.22 -44.82 3.87
C LEU A 56 4.90 -44.35 5.15
N ARG A 57 5.76 -45.18 5.76
CA ARG A 57 6.52 -44.80 6.95
C ARG A 57 7.42 -43.60 6.68
N SER A 58 8.20 -43.63 5.60
CA SER A 58 9.06 -42.53 5.19
C SER A 58 8.26 -41.24 4.91
N ARG A 59 7.07 -41.37 4.31
CA ARG A 59 6.20 -40.22 4.06
C ARG A 59 5.61 -39.64 5.36
N VAL A 60 5.21 -40.49 6.30
CA VAL A 60 4.69 -40.05 7.62
C VAL A 60 5.80 -39.39 8.44
N GLU A 61 7.00 -39.97 8.47
CA GLU A 61 8.18 -39.36 9.13
C GLU A 61 8.52 -38.01 8.53
N LYS A 62 8.44 -37.89 7.19
CA LYS A 62 8.63 -36.61 6.50
C LYS A 62 7.56 -35.58 6.89
N ILE A 63 6.28 -35.96 6.91
CA ILE A 63 5.20 -35.05 7.32
C ILE A 63 5.39 -34.59 8.78
N VAL A 64 5.75 -35.50 9.68
CA VAL A 64 6.01 -35.15 11.09
C VAL A 64 7.21 -34.21 11.21
N SER A 65 8.26 -34.43 10.43
CA SER A 65 9.42 -33.53 10.37
C SER A 65 9.05 -32.15 9.80
N ASP A 66 8.29 -32.10 8.71
CA ASP A 66 7.87 -30.87 8.04
C ASP A 66 6.91 -30.05 8.94
N CYS A 67 6.04 -30.71 9.70
CA CYS A 67 5.13 -30.08 10.66
C CYS A 67 5.78 -29.72 12.01
N SER A 68 6.96 -30.26 12.32
CA SER A 68 7.69 -29.95 13.56
C SER A 68 8.12 -28.49 13.64
N ASP A 69 8.31 -27.82 12.50
CA ASP A 69 8.78 -26.43 12.43
C ASP A 69 7.62 -25.42 12.64
N VAL A 70 6.40 -25.83 12.29
CA VAL A 70 5.19 -24.99 12.42
C VAL A 70 4.79 -24.80 13.90
N GLY A 71 5.18 -25.72 14.78
CA GLY A 71 5.01 -25.60 16.23
C GLY A 71 6.16 -24.90 16.96
N LEU A 72 7.19 -24.42 16.24
CA LEU A 72 8.40 -23.81 16.82
C LEU A 72 8.47 -22.28 16.69
N LEU A 73 7.47 -21.63 16.13
CA LEU A 73 7.18 -20.24 16.51
C LEU A 73 6.71 -20.30 17.96
N GLY A 74 7.67 -20.40 18.88
CA GLY A 74 7.39 -20.66 20.28
C GLY A 74 6.42 -19.60 20.80
N ASP A 75 5.46 -20.03 21.61
CA ASP A 75 4.46 -19.14 22.25
C ASP A 75 5.10 -17.86 22.83
N GLN A 76 6.37 -17.95 23.21
CA GLN A 76 7.23 -16.88 23.70
C GLN A 76 7.52 -15.75 22.68
N ASP A 77 7.74 -16.06 21.40
CA ASP A 77 7.97 -15.04 20.37
C ASP A 77 6.67 -14.34 20.01
N PHE A 78 5.55 -15.08 19.94
CA PHE A 78 4.22 -14.51 19.70
C PHE A 78 3.80 -13.57 20.83
N GLU A 79 4.00 -13.98 22.09
CA GLU A 79 3.72 -13.15 23.27
C GLU A 79 4.56 -11.85 23.25
N ALA A 80 5.84 -11.93 22.88
CA ALA A 80 6.71 -10.75 22.77
C ALA A 80 6.27 -9.78 21.66
N TYR A 81 5.72 -10.29 20.54
CA TYR A 81 5.10 -9.44 19.52
C TYR A 81 3.82 -8.78 20.02
N MET A 82 2.96 -9.52 20.71
CA MET A 82 1.72 -9.00 21.29
C MET A 82 1.97 -7.91 22.32
N GLU A 83 2.93 -8.12 23.24
CA GLU A 83 3.31 -7.11 24.25
C GLU A 83 3.84 -5.84 23.58
N ARG A 84 4.65 -5.97 22.51
CA ARG A 84 5.13 -4.81 21.74
C ARG A 84 3.97 -4.04 21.10
N PHE A 85 3.04 -4.74 20.47
CA PHE A 85 1.88 -4.09 19.86
C PHE A 85 1.01 -3.37 20.90
N GLU A 86 0.83 -3.94 22.10
CA GLU A 86 0.06 -3.31 23.17
C GLU A 86 0.78 -2.05 23.71
N GLN A 87 2.10 -2.07 23.81
CA GLN A 87 2.91 -0.90 24.17
C GLN A 87 2.84 0.19 23.10
N GLU A 88 2.97 -0.16 21.83
CA GLU A 88 2.85 0.78 20.71
C GLU A 88 1.44 1.40 20.66
N LEU A 89 0.39 0.59 20.84
CA LEU A 89 -1.00 1.07 20.90
C LEU A 89 -1.20 2.07 22.04
N SER A 90 -0.75 1.72 23.25
CA SER A 90 -0.83 2.60 24.42
C SER A 90 -0.07 3.91 24.23
N SER A 91 1.09 3.86 23.55
CA SER A 91 1.87 5.05 23.21
C SER A 91 1.14 5.94 22.22
N VAL A 92 0.57 5.37 21.17
CA VAL A 92 -0.19 6.11 20.15
C VAL A 92 -1.46 6.73 20.74
N GLU A 93 -2.17 6.02 21.61
CA GLU A 93 -3.33 6.57 22.32
C GLU A 93 -2.96 7.75 23.22
N ALA A 94 -1.84 7.67 23.94
CA ALA A 94 -1.35 8.76 24.77
C ALA A 94 -0.92 9.98 23.94
N GLU A 95 -0.23 9.78 22.81
CA GLU A 95 0.11 10.86 21.90
C GLU A 95 -1.14 11.47 21.24
N SER A 96 -2.11 10.65 20.86
CA SER A 96 -3.39 11.13 20.31
C SER A 96 -4.16 11.97 21.32
N ALA A 97 -4.19 11.59 22.59
CA ALA A 97 -4.81 12.37 23.65
C ALA A 97 -4.10 13.72 23.82
N LYS A 98 -2.76 13.73 23.84
CA LYS A 98 -1.96 14.95 23.93
C LYS A 98 -2.20 15.89 22.74
N VAL A 99 -2.21 15.37 21.52
CA VAL A 99 -2.51 16.16 20.31
C VAL A 99 -3.93 16.72 20.37
N SER A 100 -4.89 15.93 20.86
CA SER A 100 -6.26 16.41 21.06
C SER A 100 -6.33 17.58 22.04
N ASP A 101 -5.63 17.50 23.17
CA ASP A 101 -5.55 18.58 24.17
C ASP A 101 -4.89 19.85 23.60
N GLU A 102 -3.82 19.69 22.81
CA GLU A 102 -3.14 20.80 22.13
C GLU A 102 -4.05 21.49 21.10
N VAL A 103 -4.81 20.71 20.31
CA VAL A 103 -5.79 21.24 19.35
C VAL A 103 -6.89 22.01 20.07
N GLU A 104 -7.45 21.45 21.15
CA GLU A 104 -8.48 22.14 21.92
C GLU A 104 -7.97 23.46 22.50
N GLY A 105 -6.74 23.46 23.03
CA GLY A 105 -6.06 24.66 23.51
C GLY A 105 -5.92 25.72 22.41
N LEU A 106 -5.49 25.31 21.21
CA LEU A 106 -5.31 26.22 20.07
C LEU A 106 -6.65 26.81 19.60
N VAL A 107 -7.72 26.01 19.54
CA VAL A 107 -9.06 26.48 19.17
C VAL A 107 -9.54 27.53 20.17
N ARG A 108 -9.36 27.27 21.47
CA ARG A 108 -9.73 28.21 22.54
C ARG A 108 -8.98 29.52 22.42
N THR A 109 -7.65 29.48 22.26
CA THR A 109 -6.83 30.68 22.08
C THR A 109 -7.21 31.45 20.83
N HIS A 110 -7.47 30.76 19.72
CA HIS A 110 -7.92 31.39 18.48
C HIS A 110 -9.25 32.12 18.67
N GLU A 111 -10.22 31.52 19.37
CA GLU A 111 -11.51 32.17 19.65
C GLU A 111 -11.35 33.39 20.56
N GLU A 112 -10.52 33.30 21.60
CA GLU A 112 -10.20 34.43 22.49
C GLU A 112 -9.52 35.59 21.74
N ASP A 113 -8.52 35.29 20.91
CA ASP A 113 -7.80 36.28 20.11
C ASP A 113 -8.72 36.92 19.05
N PHE A 114 -9.57 36.13 18.41
CA PHE A 114 -10.57 36.62 17.46
C PHE A 114 -11.56 37.58 18.13
N ASN A 115 -12.05 37.22 19.32
CA ASN A 115 -12.92 38.08 20.10
C ASN A 115 -12.23 39.39 20.51
N ARG A 116 -10.96 39.33 20.94
CA ARG A 116 -10.17 40.53 21.26
C ARG A 116 -10.01 41.43 20.04
N LEU A 117 -9.64 40.87 18.89
CA LEU A 117 -9.53 41.61 17.64
C LEU A 117 -10.83 42.29 17.25
N ASN A 118 -11.97 41.62 17.42
CA ASN A 118 -13.28 42.19 17.11
C ASN A 118 -13.62 43.38 18.02
N VAL A 119 -13.25 43.31 19.31
CA VAL A 119 -13.37 44.44 20.24
C VAL A 119 -12.49 45.61 19.81
N ASP A 120 -11.23 45.36 19.45
CA ASP A 120 -10.29 46.39 19.00
C ASP A 120 -10.77 47.08 17.72
N ILE A 121 -11.30 46.32 16.75
CA ILE A 121 -11.92 46.86 15.53
C ILE A 121 -13.13 47.73 15.88
N GLY A 122 -13.99 47.27 16.79
CA GLY A 122 -15.13 48.04 17.28
C GLY A 122 -14.72 49.36 17.91
N GLN A 123 -13.67 49.34 18.74
CA GLN A 123 -13.12 50.55 19.37
C GLN A 123 -12.54 51.50 18.33
N LEU A 124 -11.77 50.98 17.36
CA LEU A 124 -11.19 51.77 16.28
C LEU A 124 -12.27 52.45 15.44
N LYS A 125 -13.36 51.74 15.15
CA LYS A 125 -14.53 52.30 14.46
C LYS A 125 -15.14 53.46 15.24
N CYS A 126 -15.38 53.30 16.55
CA CYS A 126 -15.87 54.39 17.41
C CYS A 126 -14.91 55.60 17.43
N SER A 127 -13.59 55.37 17.47
CA SER A 127 -12.60 56.44 17.37
C SER A 127 -12.64 57.16 16.02
N LEU A 128 -12.82 56.43 14.92
CA LEU A 128 -12.95 57.02 13.59
C LEU A 128 -14.23 57.86 13.47
N ASP A 129 -15.37 57.35 13.95
CA ASP A 129 -16.64 58.07 13.97
C ASP A 129 -16.54 59.37 14.80
N PHE A 130 -15.80 59.34 15.91
CA PHE A 130 -15.52 60.51 16.73
C PHE A 130 -14.68 61.56 16.00
N VAL A 131 -13.60 61.15 15.32
CA VAL A 131 -12.76 62.06 14.51
C VAL A 131 -13.58 62.67 13.37
N GLY A 132 -14.34 61.86 12.64
CA GLY A 132 -15.22 62.34 11.57
C GLY A 132 -16.27 63.34 12.07
N SER A 133 -16.83 63.12 13.26
CA SER A 133 -17.78 64.05 13.89
C SER A 133 -17.12 65.36 14.33
N GLN A 134 -15.90 65.30 14.87
CA GLN A 134 -15.15 66.48 15.29
C GLN A 134 -14.69 67.33 14.09
N ASP A 135 -14.33 66.69 12.98
CA ASP A 135 -13.98 67.39 11.73
C ASP A 135 -15.22 68.06 11.10
N LEU A 136 -16.39 67.44 11.21
CA LEU A 136 -17.67 68.04 10.80
C LEU A 136 -18.04 69.26 11.66
N GLU A 137 -17.73 69.22 12.96
CA GLU A 137 -17.99 70.32 13.91
C GLU A 137 -17.00 71.49 13.72
N LYS A 138 -15.73 71.21 13.44
CA LYS A 138 -14.73 72.21 13.03
C LYS A 138 -15.04 72.84 11.68
N ALA A 139 -15.57 72.07 10.73
CA ALA A 139 -16.03 72.59 9.44
C ALA A 139 -17.24 73.55 9.59
N LYS A 140 -18.14 73.31 10.57
CA LYS A 140 -19.26 74.23 10.88
C LYS A 140 -18.81 75.55 11.52
N LEU A 141 -17.70 75.55 12.26
CA LEU A 141 -17.09 76.76 12.85
C LEU A 141 -16.23 77.55 11.85
N GLY A 142 -15.85 76.95 10.71
CA GLY A 142 -15.04 77.55 9.67
C GLY A 142 -15.78 77.86 8.36
N ALA A 143 -17.11 78.00 8.39
CA ALA A 143 -17.93 78.19 7.18
C ALA A 143 -17.76 79.59 6.55
N ASP A 144 -16.61 79.79 5.90
CA ASP A 144 -16.47 80.53 4.65
C ASP A 144 -15.31 79.89 3.85
N ALA A 145 -15.61 78.80 3.17
CA ALA A 145 -14.86 78.31 2.01
C ALA A 145 -15.61 77.12 1.40
N ASP A 146 -15.82 77.21 0.08
CA ASP A 146 -16.42 76.20 -0.79
C ASP A 146 -16.00 74.77 -0.42
N CYS A 147 -16.98 73.89 -0.25
CA CYS A 147 -16.77 72.46 -0.07
C CYS A 147 -16.66 71.79 -1.44
N PRO A 148 -15.51 71.17 -1.80
CA PRO A 148 -15.46 70.29 -2.96
C PRO A 148 -16.15 68.98 -2.61
N SER A 149 -16.88 68.42 -3.57
CA SER A 149 -17.50 67.10 -3.52
C SER A 149 -16.46 65.98 -3.24
N TYR A 150 -16.24 65.63 -1.96
CA TYR A 150 -15.34 64.54 -1.53
C TYR A 150 -16.03 63.16 -1.37
N GLY A 151 -17.32 63.03 -1.71
CA GLY A 151 -18.10 61.81 -1.41
C GLY A 151 -17.90 60.63 -2.37
N LYS A 152 -17.50 60.87 -3.62
CA LYS A 152 -17.51 59.82 -4.67
C LYS A 152 -16.23 58.99 -4.72
N ASP A 153 -15.10 59.61 -4.43
CA ASP A 153 -13.77 59.02 -4.61
C ASP A 153 -13.44 57.93 -3.57
N ASN A 154 -13.99 58.06 -2.35
CA ASN A 154 -13.77 57.08 -1.28
C ASN A 154 -14.64 55.82 -1.42
N GLU A 155 -15.85 55.93 -1.97
CA GLU A 155 -16.74 54.78 -2.13
C GLU A 155 -16.26 53.85 -3.25
N ASP A 156 -15.73 54.42 -4.33
CA ASP A 156 -15.12 53.66 -5.43
C ASP A 156 -13.82 52.95 -4.98
N LYS A 157 -13.05 53.57 -4.07
CA LYS A 157 -11.85 52.96 -3.47
C LYS A 157 -12.17 51.80 -2.54
N PHE A 158 -13.26 51.88 -1.77
CA PHE A 158 -13.74 50.76 -0.94
C PHE A 158 -14.22 49.59 -1.80
N LYS A 159 -14.96 49.86 -2.89
CA LYS A 159 -15.38 48.83 -3.85
C LYS A 159 -14.19 48.15 -4.53
N LEU A 160 -13.13 48.90 -4.84
CA LEU A 160 -11.90 48.35 -5.40
C LEU A 160 -11.23 47.35 -4.45
N LEU A 161 -11.08 47.72 -3.17
CA LEU A 161 -10.47 46.86 -2.15
C LEU A 161 -11.30 45.59 -1.87
N GLU A 162 -12.63 45.70 -1.85
CA GLU A 162 -13.52 44.52 -1.71
C GLU A 162 -13.36 43.57 -2.90
N LEU A 163 -13.30 44.09 -4.12
CA LEU A 163 -13.08 43.27 -5.32
C LEU A 163 -11.71 42.59 -5.30
N GLU A 164 -10.66 43.29 -4.87
CA GLU A 164 -9.31 42.73 -4.73
C GLU A 164 -9.27 41.61 -3.69
N TYR A 165 -9.90 41.81 -2.53
CA TYR A 165 -10.08 40.77 -1.52
C TYR A 165 -10.84 39.54 -2.05
N GLN A 166 -11.91 39.74 -2.83
CA GLN A 166 -12.66 38.64 -3.44
C GLN A 166 -11.84 37.90 -4.49
N ILE A 167 -11.01 38.60 -5.27
CA ILE A 167 -10.09 37.99 -6.23
C ILE A 167 -9.07 37.12 -5.50
N ASP A 168 -8.44 37.63 -4.43
CA ASP A 168 -7.45 36.87 -3.65
C ASP A 168 -8.08 35.64 -3.00
N LYS A 169 -9.28 35.78 -2.42
CA LYS A 169 -10.03 34.66 -1.86
C LYS A 169 -10.34 33.60 -2.92
N ASN A 170 -10.82 34.01 -4.08
CA ASN A 170 -11.11 33.08 -5.18
C ASN A 170 -9.84 32.42 -5.72
N HIS A 171 -8.72 33.13 -5.74
CA HIS A 171 -7.43 32.58 -6.13
C HIS A 171 -6.97 31.46 -5.17
N ILE A 172 -7.11 31.68 -3.85
CA ILE A 172 -6.82 30.65 -2.85
C ILE A 172 -7.71 29.43 -3.03
N ILE A 173 -9.03 29.63 -3.20
CA ILE A 173 -9.98 28.52 -3.41
C ILE A 173 -9.63 27.73 -4.68
N LEU A 174 -9.34 28.43 -5.79
CA LEU A 174 -8.96 27.79 -7.04
C LEU A 174 -7.69 26.94 -6.86
N LYS A 175 -6.70 27.45 -6.15
CA LYS A 175 -5.47 26.71 -5.85
C LYS A 175 -5.77 25.46 -5.01
N SER A 176 -6.59 25.58 -3.97
CA SER A 176 -6.99 24.42 -3.15
C SER A 176 -7.80 23.38 -3.93
N LEU A 177 -8.66 23.81 -4.86
CA LEU A 177 -9.41 22.89 -5.73
C LEU A 177 -8.49 22.16 -6.71
N GLN A 178 -7.49 22.87 -7.27
CA GLN A 178 -6.49 22.26 -8.14
C GLN A 178 -5.63 21.25 -7.37
N ASP A 179 -5.21 21.57 -6.15
CA ASP A 179 -4.47 20.66 -5.28
C ASP A 179 -5.30 19.41 -4.95
N LEU A 180 -6.62 19.57 -4.70
CA LEU A 180 -7.53 18.45 -4.47
C LEU A 180 -7.73 17.59 -5.72
N GLU A 181 -7.87 18.20 -6.91
CA GLU A 181 -7.95 17.47 -8.18
C GLU A 181 -6.68 16.63 -8.43
N CYS A 182 -5.50 17.19 -8.13
CA CYS A 182 -4.24 16.46 -8.18
C CYS A 182 -4.24 15.26 -7.22
N LYS A 183 -4.73 15.42 -5.98
CA LYS A 183 -4.85 14.34 -4.99
C LYS A 183 -5.86 13.26 -5.40
N LEU A 184 -6.96 13.63 -6.04
CA LEU A 184 -7.93 12.66 -6.56
C LEU A 184 -7.35 11.84 -7.71
N LYS A 185 -6.65 12.49 -8.65
CA LYS A 185 -5.90 11.77 -9.71
C LYS A 185 -4.84 10.84 -9.12
N TRP A 186 -4.24 11.20 -7.99
CA TRP A 186 -3.30 10.35 -7.27
C TRP A 186 -3.98 9.09 -6.69
N LEU A 187 -5.15 9.22 -6.07
CA LEU A 187 -5.92 8.08 -5.57
C LEU A 187 -6.31 7.15 -6.71
N ASP A 188 -6.87 7.70 -7.80
CA ASP A 188 -7.29 6.92 -8.97
C ASP A 188 -6.11 6.19 -9.64
N ALA A 189 -4.94 6.83 -9.71
CA ALA A 189 -3.74 6.21 -10.26
C ALA A 189 -3.20 5.12 -9.33
N THR A 190 -3.18 5.37 -8.02
CA THR A 190 -2.70 4.41 -7.01
C THR A 190 -3.58 3.16 -6.97
N GLU A 191 -4.90 3.32 -6.99
CA GLU A 191 -5.86 2.21 -7.08
C GLU A 191 -5.63 1.38 -8.36
N GLN A 192 -5.43 2.03 -9.51
CA GLN A 192 -5.08 1.35 -10.76
C GLN A 192 -3.74 0.59 -10.70
N PHE A 193 -2.75 1.09 -9.94
CA PHE A 193 -1.48 0.40 -9.75
C PHE A 193 -1.59 -0.81 -8.82
N GLU A 194 -2.32 -0.70 -7.73
CA GLU A 194 -2.47 -1.78 -6.75
C GLU A 194 -3.35 -2.92 -7.28
N ASP A 195 -4.45 -2.60 -7.98
CA ASP A 195 -5.34 -3.61 -8.58
C ASP A 195 -4.66 -4.43 -9.70
N ALA A 196 -3.69 -3.83 -10.40
CA ALA A 196 -3.00 -4.49 -11.50
C ALA A 196 -1.81 -5.37 -11.08
N PHE A 197 -1.30 -5.24 -9.85
CA PHE A 197 -0.04 -5.85 -9.42
C PHE A 197 -0.06 -6.41 -7.99
N SER A 198 -0.04 -7.73 -7.87
CA SER A 198 0.20 -8.40 -6.59
C SER A 198 1.64 -8.17 -6.10
N GLY A 199 1.78 -7.59 -4.91
CA GLY A 199 3.08 -7.33 -4.27
C GLY A 199 3.74 -5.99 -4.61
N LEU A 200 3.01 -5.08 -5.27
CA LEU A 200 3.46 -3.71 -5.53
C LEU A 200 2.74 -2.76 -4.57
N MET A 201 3.47 -1.79 -4.01
CA MET A 201 2.92 -0.76 -3.14
C MET A 201 3.52 0.60 -3.54
N VAL A 202 2.69 1.61 -3.75
CA VAL A 202 3.18 2.96 -4.02
C VAL A 202 3.60 3.60 -2.69
N ILE A 203 4.88 3.96 -2.55
CA ILE A 203 5.44 4.55 -1.31
C ILE A 203 5.25 6.06 -1.31
N SER A 204 5.55 6.72 -2.43
CA SER A 204 5.36 8.17 -2.57
C SER A 204 5.19 8.57 -4.04
N PHE A 205 4.51 9.70 -4.25
CA PHE A 205 4.43 10.37 -5.55
C PHE A 205 4.60 11.87 -5.31
N GLU A 206 5.79 12.40 -5.59
CA GLU A 206 6.12 13.81 -5.38
C GLU A 206 6.47 14.45 -6.72
N GLU A 207 5.76 15.53 -7.07
CA GLU A 207 5.91 16.26 -8.33
C GLU A 207 5.78 15.36 -9.59
N ASN A 208 6.91 14.83 -10.07
CA ASN A 208 7.04 13.96 -11.24
C ASN A 208 7.75 12.62 -10.90
N CYS A 209 7.92 12.30 -9.63
CA CYS A 209 8.65 11.12 -9.17
C CYS A 209 7.70 10.13 -8.49
N ILE A 210 7.69 8.89 -8.96
CA ILE A 210 6.98 7.76 -8.35
C ILE A 210 7.98 6.90 -7.61
N ARG A 211 7.77 6.65 -6.32
CA ARG A 211 8.51 5.66 -5.56
C ARG A 211 7.62 4.46 -5.28
N LEU A 212 8.06 3.28 -5.68
CA LEU A 212 7.33 2.02 -5.58
C LEU A 212 8.12 1.03 -4.72
N SER A 213 7.45 0.29 -3.84
CA SER A 213 7.94 -0.91 -3.19
C SER A 213 7.49 -2.12 -4.01
N LEU A 214 8.41 -3.02 -4.29
CA LEU A 214 8.23 -4.15 -5.19
C LEU A 214 8.65 -5.43 -4.48
N ARG A 215 7.67 -6.17 -3.98
CA ARG A 215 7.87 -7.50 -3.42
C ARG A 215 7.81 -8.53 -4.53
N THR A 216 8.95 -9.17 -4.80
CA THR A 216 9.10 -10.17 -5.87
C THR A 216 9.35 -11.55 -5.28
N TYR A 217 8.57 -12.54 -5.69
CA TYR A 217 8.71 -13.92 -5.23
C TYR A 217 9.65 -14.71 -6.15
N ILE A 218 10.69 -15.32 -5.58
CA ILE A 218 11.68 -16.10 -6.30
C ILE A 218 11.34 -17.60 -6.16
N PRO A 219 11.04 -18.30 -7.25
CA PRO A 219 10.83 -19.73 -7.22
C PRO A 219 12.17 -20.48 -7.05
N LYS A 220 12.25 -21.40 -6.08
CA LYS A 220 13.46 -22.19 -5.79
C LYS A 220 13.73 -23.37 -6.76
N SER A 221 12.82 -23.72 -7.68
CA SER A 221 13.01 -24.88 -8.57
C SER A 221 12.74 -24.59 -10.07
N LYS A 222 13.45 -25.29 -10.98
CA LYS A 222 13.21 -25.25 -12.45
C LYS A 222 12.04 -26.15 -12.92
N GLY A 223 11.27 -26.72 -12.00
CA GLY A 223 10.23 -27.68 -12.36
C GLY A 223 9.01 -26.97 -12.95
N LEU A 224 8.65 -27.33 -14.18
CA LEU A 224 7.35 -27.02 -14.79
C LEU A 224 6.24 -27.73 -13.99
N SER A 225 5.87 -27.21 -12.83
CA SER A 225 4.68 -27.65 -12.12
C SER A 225 4.12 -26.51 -11.29
N GLN A 226 2.90 -26.08 -11.63
CA GLN A 226 2.04 -25.17 -10.86
C GLN A 226 1.58 -25.79 -9.53
N GLN A 227 2.48 -26.47 -8.82
CA GLN A 227 2.19 -27.09 -7.54
C GLN A 227 3.05 -26.46 -6.45
N ILE A 228 2.35 -25.66 -5.65
CA ILE A 228 2.56 -25.38 -4.24
C ILE A 228 3.61 -24.30 -3.93
N ILE A 229 3.07 -23.24 -3.33
CA ILE A 229 3.62 -21.94 -2.94
C ILE A 229 4.66 -22.05 -1.80
N GLU A 230 5.03 -23.24 -1.35
CA GLU A 230 5.70 -23.45 -0.06
C GLU A 230 7.20 -23.13 -0.02
N ASP A 231 7.83 -22.84 -1.16
CA ASP A 231 9.28 -22.63 -1.19
C ASP A 231 9.69 -21.42 -2.05
N THR A 232 8.99 -20.29 -1.89
CA THR A 232 9.38 -19.02 -2.50
C THR A 232 10.04 -18.09 -1.49
N THR A 233 11.27 -17.66 -1.76
CA THR A 233 11.85 -16.52 -1.03
C THR A 233 11.35 -15.22 -1.66
N SER A 234 10.87 -14.28 -0.86
CA SER A 234 10.51 -12.95 -1.37
C SER A 234 11.66 -11.98 -1.19
N VAL A 235 12.03 -11.27 -2.26
CA VAL A 235 12.96 -10.13 -2.21
C VAL A 235 12.18 -8.83 -2.38
N ASN A 236 12.58 -7.81 -1.65
CA ASN A 236 11.99 -6.48 -1.74
C ASN A 236 12.95 -5.55 -2.46
N HIS A 237 12.45 -4.87 -3.47
CA HIS A 237 13.16 -3.80 -4.17
C HIS A 237 12.32 -2.54 -4.15
N GLU A 238 12.95 -1.39 -4.10
CA GLU A 238 12.29 -0.12 -4.33
C GLU A 238 12.66 0.43 -5.71
N LEU A 239 11.70 1.03 -6.40
CA LEU A 239 11.87 1.69 -7.69
C LEU A 239 11.53 3.17 -7.55
N LEU A 240 12.47 4.03 -7.90
CA LEU A 240 12.24 5.45 -8.06
C LEU A 240 12.17 5.77 -9.56
N ILE A 241 11.01 6.22 -10.01
CA ILE A 241 10.68 6.47 -11.41
C ILE A 241 10.43 7.97 -11.58
N GLU A 242 11.28 8.63 -12.35
CA GLU A 242 11.11 10.03 -12.71
C GLU A 242 10.39 10.13 -14.05
N LEU A 243 9.33 10.93 -14.11
CA LEU A 243 8.51 11.19 -15.30
C LEU A 243 8.86 12.55 -15.93
N MET A 244 8.59 12.68 -17.22
CA MET A 244 8.69 13.94 -17.95
C MET A 244 7.49 14.86 -17.62
N GLU A 245 7.75 16.10 -17.23
CA GLU A 245 6.72 17.08 -16.88
C GLU A 245 5.62 17.21 -17.96
N GLY A 246 4.36 17.07 -17.56
CA GLY A 246 3.20 17.14 -18.46
C GLY A 246 2.91 15.88 -19.28
N THR A 247 3.70 14.81 -19.13
CA THR A 247 3.50 13.51 -19.80
C THR A 247 3.70 12.35 -18.81
N MET A 248 3.29 11.13 -19.18
CA MET A 248 3.57 9.91 -18.40
C MET A 248 4.82 9.16 -18.89
N ASP A 249 5.70 9.84 -19.62
CA ASP A 249 6.89 9.24 -20.22
C ASP A 249 8.04 9.14 -19.22
N LEU A 250 8.74 8.00 -19.24
CA LEU A 250 9.86 7.71 -18.33
C LEU A 250 11.07 8.59 -18.65
N ARG A 251 11.48 9.44 -17.71
CA ARG A 251 12.71 10.25 -17.77
C ARG A 251 13.91 9.49 -17.23
N ASN A 252 13.82 8.97 -16.02
CA ASN A 252 14.89 8.25 -15.34
C ASN A 252 14.32 7.18 -14.39
N VAL A 253 15.12 6.15 -14.09
CA VAL A 253 14.72 5.12 -13.12
C VAL A 253 15.93 4.65 -12.31
N GLU A 254 15.74 4.58 -10.99
CA GLU A 254 16.67 4.02 -10.02
C GLU A 254 16.02 2.87 -9.27
N ILE A 255 16.83 1.87 -8.89
CA ILE A 255 16.38 0.69 -8.15
C ILE A 255 17.25 0.50 -6.91
N PHE A 256 16.60 0.15 -5.80
CA PHE A 256 17.23 -0.03 -4.50
C PHE A 256 16.88 -1.41 -3.92
N PRO A 257 17.86 -2.18 -3.43
CA PRO A 257 19.30 -1.95 -3.62
C PRO A 257 19.69 -1.94 -5.11
N ASN A 258 20.78 -1.28 -5.47
CA ASN A 258 21.26 -1.18 -6.87
C ASN A 258 22.03 -2.45 -7.28
N ASP A 259 21.41 -3.62 -7.04
CA ASP A 259 21.94 -4.94 -7.35
C ASP A 259 21.46 -5.44 -8.73
N VAL A 260 20.35 -4.89 -9.25
CA VAL A 260 19.78 -5.22 -10.56
C VAL A 260 19.93 -4.03 -11.52
N CYS A 261 20.61 -4.21 -12.65
CA CYS A 261 20.69 -3.17 -13.67
C CYS A 261 19.38 -3.06 -14.48
N VAL A 262 18.71 -1.91 -14.44
CA VAL A 262 17.43 -1.65 -15.15
C VAL A 262 17.57 -0.74 -16.39
N ARG A 263 18.80 -0.33 -16.72
CA ARG A 263 19.08 0.66 -17.80
C ARG A 263 18.65 0.19 -19.19
N ASP A 264 18.79 -1.09 -19.47
CA ASP A 264 18.34 -1.74 -20.71
C ASP A 264 16.82 -1.75 -20.83
N ILE A 265 16.10 -2.01 -19.73
CA ILE A 265 14.63 -1.95 -19.69
C ILE A 265 14.17 -0.51 -19.90
N LEU A 266 14.82 0.47 -19.25
CA LEU A 266 14.54 1.88 -19.44
C LEU A 266 14.78 2.32 -20.90
N GLY A 267 15.88 1.89 -21.51
CA GLY A 267 16.18 2.17 -22.92
C GLY A 267 15.15 1.58 -23.87
N ALA A 268 14.70 0.35 -23.61
CA ALA A 268 13.63 -0.29 -24.36
C ALA A 268 12.30 0.46 -24.20
N ALA A 269 11.95 0.87 -22.98
CA ALA A 269 10.71 1.59 -22.70
C ALA A 269 10.66 2.95 -23.44
N LYS A 270 11.77 3.69 -23.45
CA LYS A 270 11.86 4.95 -24.22
C LYS A 270 11.75 4.73 -25.73
N SER A 271 12.28 3.62 -26.24
CA SER A 271 12.25 3.29 -27.68
C SER A 271 10.88 2.83 -28.16
N LEU A 272 10.07 2.25 -27.28
CA LEU A 272 8.75 1.69 -27.61
C LEU A 272 7.65 2.76 -27.72
N SER A 273 7.89 4.02 -27.38
CA SER A 273 6.98 5.20 -27.46
C SER A 273 5.60 5.08 -26.79
N LYS A 274 5.21 3.87 -26.35
CA LYS A 274 3.89 3.50 -25.79
C LYS A 274 3.95 2.36 -24.79
N SER A 275 5.13 1.95 -24.34
CA SER A 275 5.21 0.93 -23.27
C SER A 275 4.58 1.49 -22.02
N SER A 276 3.52 0.84 -21.55
CA SER A 276 2.86 1.20 -20.30
C SER A 276 3.84 1.04 -19.13
N LEU A 277 3.61 1.83 -18.06
CA LEU A 277 4.33 1.64 -16.80
C LEU A 277 4.17 0.21 -16.28
N GLN A 278 3.02 -0.42 -16.57
CA GLN A 278 2.79 -1.83 -16.31
C GLN A 278 3.83 -2.73 -16.99
N TRP A 279 4.05 -2.56 -18.29
CA TRP A 279 5.06 -3.33 -19.01
C TRP A 279 6.45 -3.13 -18.40
N PHE A 280 6.78 -1.89 -18.02
CA PHE A 280 8.05 -1.56 -17.42
C PHE A 280 8.26 -2.30 -16.09
N VAL A 281 7.31 -2.20 -15.17
CA VAL A 281 7.35 -2.84 -13.85
C VAL A 281 7.47 -4.36 -13.99
N THR A 282 6.67 -4.99 -14.85
CA THR A 282 6.75 -6.44 -15.09
C THR A 282 8.14 -6.85 -15.57
N LYS A 283 8.76 -6.06 -16.46
CA LYS A 283 10.12 -6.37 -16.94
C LYS A 283 11.17 -6.21 -15.87
N VAL A 284 10.98 -5.28 -14.93
CA VAL A 284 11.87 -5.16 -13.77
C VAL A 284 11.71 -6.37 -12.85
N GLN A 285 10.48 -6.80 -12.53
CA GLN A 285 10.23 -8.01 -11.74
C GLN A 285 10.83 -9.26 -12.40
N ASP A 286 10.62 -9.47 -13.71
CA ASP A 286 11.24 -10.55 -14.48
C ASP A 286 12.76 -10.57 -14.31
N LYS A 287 13.38 -9.38 -14.24
CA LYS A 287 14.83 -9.23 -14.14
C LYS A 287 15.34 -9.48 -12.72
N ILE A 288 14.60 -9.04 -11.70
CA ILE A 288 14.85 -9.36 -10.29
C ILE A 288 14.80 -10.87 -10.08
N VAL A 289 13.76 -11.55 -10.59
CA VAL A 289 13.64 -13.01 -10.52
C VAL A 289 14.83 -13.70 -11.17
N LYS A 290 15.27 -13.25 -12.35
CA LYS A 290 16.45 -13.83 -13.01
C LYS A 290 17.75 -13.60 -12.25
N HIS A 291 17.93 -12.43 -11.66
CA HIS A 291 19.14 -12.08 -10.93
C HIS A 291 19.28 -12.93 -9.65
N HIS A 292 18.25 -12.91 -8.80
CA HIS A 292 18.29 -13.61 -7.52
C HIS A 292 18.01 -15.10 -7.64
N GLY A 293 17.19 -15.49 -8.61
CA GLY A 293 16.99 -16.87 -9.01
C GLY A 293 18.23 -17.50 -9.64
N ALA A 294 19.23 -16.76 -10.15
CA ALA A 294 20.49 -17.35 -10.59
C ALA A 294 21.54 -17.48 -9.46
N SER A 295 21.50 -16.59 -8.47
CA SER A 295 22.42 -16.58 -7.33
C SER A 295 22.15 -17.71 -6.33
N SER A 296 20.87 -18.01 -6.06
CA SER A 296 20.46 -19.15 -5.21
C SER A 296 20.98 -20.51 -5.72
N TRP A 297 21.36 -20.61 -6.99
CA TRP A 297 21.77 -21.86 -7.63
C TRP A 297 23.28 -22.11 -7.55
N LYS A 298 24.06 -21.10 -7.13
CA LYS A 298 25.50 -21.25 -6.91
C LYS A 298 25.83 -21.75 -5.51
N GLU A 299 24.91 -21.62 -4.54
CA GLU A 299 25.09 -22.08 -3.16
C GLU A 299 24.67 -23.55 -2.92
N CYS A 300 24.02 -24.21 -3.88
CA CYS A 300 23.65 -25.63 -3.80
C CYS A 300 24.65 -26.59 -4.49
N LYS A 301 25.95 -26.29 -4.48
CA LYS A 301 26.99 -27.20 -4.97
C LYS A 301 28.07 -27.48 -3.93
#